data_AF-A0A538AAS4-F1
#
_entry.id   AF-A0A538AAS4-F1
#
_cell.length_a   1.000
_cell.length_b   1.000
_cell.length_c   1.000
_cell.angle_alpha   90.00
_cell.angle_beta   90.00
_cell.angle_gamma   90.00
#
_symmetry.space_group_name_H-M   'P 1'
#
loop_
_entity.id
_entity.type
_entity.pdbx_description
1 polymer ?
#
loop_
_entity_poly.entity_id
_entity_poly.type
_entity_poly.pdbx_seq_one_letter_code
_entity_poly.pdbx_strand_id
1 'polypeptide(L)'
;MPLRASIWLALIVLAAAGCGGGTLSRKALQKQAESIQSLAAEGTLVAKGAAGDRTTDNFVSVHTDYLGEAARKIEKDLGSSPATGSLDAKRKEAERLAGMVADDLDRLHRAPGNRGLAAALRSSFAKEAEAAGKLSK
;
A
#
# COMPACT_ATOMS: atom_id res chain seq x y z
N MET A 1 -34.21 -6.00 -9.73
CA MET A 1 -32.91 -6.37 -9.13
C MET A 1 -32.05 -6.97 -10.21
N PRO A 2 -30.74 -6.67 -10.32
CA PRO A 2 -29.95 -5.84 -9.41
C PRO A 2 -29.13 -4.75 -10.15
N LEU A 3 -29.26 -3.45 -9.91
CA LEU A 3 -28.85 -2.73 -8.68
C LEU A 3 -27.53 -3.21 -8.03
N ARG A 4 -26.66 -3.91 -8.77
CA ARG A 4 -25.36 -4.43 -8.27
C ARG A 4 -24.15 -3.90 -9.01
N ALA A 5 -24.33 -3.17 -10.10
CA ALA A 5 -23.22 -2.64 -10.90
C ALA A 5 -22.71 -1.27 -10.41
N SER A 6 -23.48 -0.54 -9.58
CA SER A 6 -23.14 0.83 -9.16
C SER A 6 -22.43 0.95 -7.82
N ILE A 7 -22.07 -0.16 -7.16
CA ILE A 7 -21.41 -0.11 -5.83
C ILE A 7 -19.87 -0.18 -5.96
N TRP A 8 -19.33 -0.60 -7.10
CA TRP A 8 -17.88 -0.71 -7.31
C TRP A 8 -17.20 0.57 -7.81
N LEU A 9 -17.96 1.63 -8.10
CA LEU A 9 -17.45 2.89 -8.66
C LEU A 9 -17.40 4.06 -7.65
N ALA A 10 -17.53 3.79 -6.35
CA ALA A 10 -17.60 4.84 -5.32
C ALA A 10 -16.32 5.01 -4.47
N LEU A 11 -15.21 4.32 -4.79
CA LEU A 11 -13.95 4.40 -4.03
C LEU A 11 -12.83 5.21 -4.71
N ILE A 12 -13.08 5.82 -5.88
CA ILE A 12 -12.08 6.59 -6.64
C ILE A 12 -12.51 8.07 -6.74
N VAL A 13 -12.87 8.70 -5.63
CA VAL A 13 -13.08 10.17 -5.57
C VAL A 13 -12.45 10.77 -4.31
N LEU A 14 -11.17 10.45 -4.06
CA LEU A 14 -10.37 11.18 -3.07
C LEU A 14 -9.01 11.65 -3.63
N ALA A 15 -8.93 11.88 -4.94
CA ALA A 15 -7.71 12.33 -5.63
C ALA A 15 -7.70 13.85 -5.96
N ALA A 16 -8.44 14.68 -5.21
CA ALA A 16 -8.52 16.12 -5.45
C ALA A 16 -8.26 17.00 -4.21
N ALA A 17 -7.57 16.50 -3.19
CA ALA A 17 -7.04 17.32 -2.10
C ALA A 17 -5.52 17.14 -2.05
N GLY A 18 -4.79 17.89 -2.88
CA GLY A 18 -3.32 17.80 -2.85
C GLY A 18 -2.53 18.59 -3.90
N CYS A 19 -3.15 19.30 -4.84
CA CYS A 19 -2.45 20.34 -5.60
C CYS A 19 -2.64 21.66 -4.86
N GLY A 20 -1.80 21.95 -3.86
CA GLY A 20 -1.86 23.22 -3.15
C GLY A 20 -0.94 23.30 -1.95
N GLY A 21 0.37 23.48 -2.20
CA GLY A 21 1.34 24.24 -1.39
C GLY A 21 1.30 24.23 0.15
N GLY A 22 0.71 23.23 0.79
CA GLY A 22 0.50 23.16 2.24
C GLY A 22 1.39 22.11 2.90
N THR A 23 1.83 22.39 4.12
CA THR A 23 2.54 21.41 4.95
C THR A 23 1.63 20.22 5.26
N LEU A 24 2.17 19.00 5.21
CA LEU A 24 1.44 17.78 5.53
C LEU A 24 0.89 17.83 6.97
N SER A 25 -0.43 17.75 7.11
CA SER A 25 -1.09 17.72 8.41
C SER A 25 -0.98 16.34 9.07
N ARG A 26 -1.10 16.29 10.41
CA ARG A 26 -1.14 15.01 11.15
C ARG A 26 -2.27 14.09 10.65
N LYS A 27 -3.45 14.63 10.36
CA LYS A 27 -4.60 13.85 9.88
C LYS A 27 -4.34 13.29 8.48
N ALA A 28 -3.71 14.06 7.60
CA ALA A 28 -3.31 13.59 6.28
C ALA A 28 -2.26 12.47 6.40
N LEU A 29 -1.24 12.65 7.24
CA LEU A 29 -0.24 11.61 7.51
C LEU A 29 -0.87 10.33 8.07
N GLN A 30 -1.80 10.45 9.03
CA GLN A 30 -2.53 9.31 9.58
C GLN A 30 -3.27 8.56 8.47
N LYS A 31 -3.93 9.27 7.55
CA LYS A 31 -4.64 8.64 6.43
C LYS A 31 -3.70 7.91 5.48
N GLN A 32 -2.54 8.50 5.16
CA GLN A 32 -1.52 7.81 4.37
C GLN A 32 -1.02 6.54 5.09
N ALA A 33 -0.78 6.60 6.39
CA ALA A 33 -0.39 5.43 7.18
C ALA A 33 -1.46 4.32 7.21
N GLU A 34 -2.74 4.67 7.34
CA GLU A 34 -3.87 3.72 7.22
C GLU A 34 -3.91 3.07 5.82
N SER A 35 -3.67 3.84 4.76
CA SER A 35 -3.60 3.32 3.40
C SER A 35 -2.42 2.36 3.21
N ILE A 36 -1.21 2.71 3.69
CA ILE A 36 -0.04 1.81 3.65
C ILE A 36 -0.33 0.51 4.41
N GLN A 37 -0.93 0.61 5.60
CA GLN A 37 -1.33 -0.56 6.38
C GLN A 37 -2.29 -1.46 5.60
N SER A 38 -3.30 -0.88 4.94
CA SER A 38 -4.27 -1.62 4.14
C SER A 38 -3.60 -2.32 2.95
N LEU A 39 -2.74 -1.63 2.21
CA LEU A 39 -2.03 -2.19 1.05
C LEU A 39 -1.11 -3.34 1.46
N ALA A 40 -0.35 -3.18 2.55
CA ALA A 40 0.48 -4.24 3.08
C ALA A 40 -0.35 -5.44 3.60
N ALA A 41 -1.49 -5.18 4.24
CA ALA A 41 -2.41 -6.24 4.67
C ALA A 41 -2.97 -7.02 3.45
N GLU A 42 -3.33 -6.33 2.37
CA GLU A 42 -3.78 -6.97 1.13
C GLU A 42 -2.65 -7.75 0.44
N GLY A 43 -1.44 -7.18 0.38
CA GLY A 43 -0.22 -7.89 -0.06
C GLY A 43 0.03 -9.19 0.72
N THR A 44 -0.23 -9.18 2.04
CA THR A 44 -0.16 -10.38 2.88
C THR A 44 -1.15 -11.46 2.43
N LEU A 45 -2.39 -11.08 2.07
CA LEU A 45 -3.41 -12.01 1.61
C LEU A 45 -3.04 -12.63 0.25
N VAL A 46 -2.54 -11.81 -0.67
CA VAL A 46 -2.12 -12.23 -2.01
C VAL A 46 -0.92 -13.16 -1.92
N ALA A 47 0.10 -12.78 -1.16
CA ALA A 47 1.29 -13.58 -0.92
C ALA A 47 0.96 -14.92 -0.23
N LYS A 48 0.00 -14.92 0.71
CA LYS A 48 -0.52 -16.15 1.32
C LYS A 48 -1.21 -17.06 0.29
N GLY A 49 -2.02 -16.48 -0.59
CA GLY A 49 -2.66 -17.21 -1.68
C GLY A 49 -1.64 -17.85 -2.62
N ALA A 50 -0.66 -17.06 -3.06
CA ALA A 50 0.40 -17.49 -3.98
C ALA A 50 1.29 -18.60 -3.37
N ALA A 51 1.73 -18.42 -2.12
CA ALA A 51 2.55 -19.41 -1.42
C ALA A 51 1.82 -20.76 -1.23
N GLY A 52 0.50 -20.72 -1.06
CA GLY A 52 -0.33 -21.90 -0.85
C GLY A 52 -0.97 -22.49 -2.11
N ASP A 53 -0.62 -22.01 -3.30
CA ASP A 53 -1.22 -22.44 -4.58
C ASP A 53 -2.76 -22.27 -4.62
N ARG A 54 -3.27 -21.24 -3.95
CA ARG A 54 -4.72 -20.98 -3.80
C ARG A 54 -5.23 -19.89 -4.74
N THR A 55 -4.37 -19.40 -5.62
CA THR A 55 -4.66 -18.38 -6.62
C THR A 55 -3.82 -18.63 -7.86
N THR A 56 -4.07 -17.91 -8.94
CA THR A 56 -3.35 -18.05 -10.20
C THR A 56 -2.22 -17.02 -10.31
N ASP A 57 -1.16 -17.36 -11.04
CA ASP A 57 -0.06 -16.45 -11.32
C ASP A 57 -0.54 -15.15 -11.99
N ASN A 58 -1.54 -15.22 -12.87
CA ASN A 58 -2.15 -14.05 -13.49
C ASN A 58 -2.84 -13.14 -12.47
N PHE A 59 -3.58 -13.72 -11.51
CA PHE A 59 -4.18 -12.93 -10.44
C PHE A 59 -3.10 -12.24 -9.60
N VAL A 60 -2.04 -12.98 -9.21
CA VAL A 60 -0.94 -12.42 -8.43
C VAL A 60 -0.31 -11.27 -9.19
N SER A 61 0.06 -11.47 -10.46
CA SER A 61 0.71 -10.45 -11.28
C SER A 61 -0.12 -9.18 -11.41
N VAL A 62 -1.38 -9.28 -11.88
CA VAL A 62 -2.25 -8.10 -12.09
C VAL A 62 -2.55 -7.38 -10.79
N HIS A 63 -2.85 -8.14 -9.73
CA HIS A 63 -3.29 -7.54 -8.48
C HIS A 63 -2.13 -6.91 -7.70
N THR A 64 -0.93 -7.52 -7.74
CA THR A 64 0.25 -6.90 -7.10
C THR A 64 0.77 -5.69 -7.85
N ASP A 65 0.61 -5.62 -9.17
CA ASP A 65 0.89 -4.41 -9.96
C ASP A 65 -0.01 -3.24 -9.50
N TYR A 66 -1.32 -3.47 -9.45
CA TYR A 66 -2.29 -2.49 -8.95
C TYR A 66 -1.96 -1.98 -7.54
N LEU A 67 -1.68 -2.90 -6.61
CA LEU A 67 -1.31 -2.52 -5.24
C LEU A 67 0.03 -1.78 -5.20
N GLY A 68 0.99 -2.19 -6.03
CA GLY A 68 2.32 -1.60 -6.12
C GLY A 68 2.28 -0.16 -6.61
N GLU A 69 1.48 0.12 -7.65
CA GLU A 69 1.23 1.47 -8.14
C GLU A 69 0.60 2.36 -7.07
N ALA A 70 -0.38 1.84 -6.32
CA ALA A 70 -1.01 2.57 -5.22
C ALA A 70 0.01 2.91 -4.12
N ALA A 71 0.87 1.96 -3.73
CA ALA A 71 1.92 2.17 -2.74
C ALA A 71 2.97 3.19 -3.22
N ARG A 72 3.42 3.09 -4.49
CA ARG A 72 4.34 4.07 -5.11
C ARG A 72 3.76 5.47 -5.15
N LYS A 73 2.45 5.60 -5.40
CA LYS A 73 1.80 6.89 -5.37
C LYS A 73 1.87 7.52 -3.98
N ILE A 74 1.61 6.74 -2.93
CA ILE A 74 1.69 7.23 -1.53
C ILE A 74 3.12 7.66 -1.19
N GLU A 75 4.12 6.85 -1.54
CA GLU A 75 5.53 7.21 -1.36
C GLU A 75 5.85 8.55 -2.02
N LYS A 76 5.52 8.71 -3.30
CA LYS A 76 5.76 9.95 -4.04
C LYS A 76 5.03 11.15 -3.44
N ASP A 77 3.78 10.98 -3.05
CA ASP A 77 2.97 12.03 -2.43
C ASP A 77 3.59 12.46 -1.09
N LEU A 78 4.06 11.50 -0.26
CA LEU A 78 4.75 11.80 0.99
C LEU A 78 6.11 12.46 0.77
N GLY A 79 6.89 12.01 -0.22
CA GLY A 79 8.20 12.59 -0.56
C GLY A 79 8.11 14.02 -1.07
N SER A 80 7.00 14.38 -1.71
CA SER A 80 6.74 15.74 -2.24
C SER A 80 5.97 16.66 -1.29
N SER A 81 5.49 16.16 -0.15
CA SER A 81 4.67 16.91 0.81
C SER A 81 5.41 17.14 2.14
N PRO A 82 6.24 18.19 2.26
CA PRO A 82 7.03 18.43 3.48
C PRO A 82 6.13 18.61 4.72
N ALA A 83 6.63 18.13 5.86
CA ALA A 83 6.04 18.37 7.18
C ALA A 83 7.01 19.15 8.07
N THR A 84 6.52 19.71 9.18
CA THR A 84 7.34 20.51 10.10
C THR A 84 7.52 19.80 11.45
N GLY A 85 8.65 20.08 12.10
CA GLY A 85 8.96 19.55 13.44
C GLY A 85 8.96 18.02 13.50
N SER A 86 8.38 17.47 14.57
CA SER A 86 8.35 16.02 14.80
C SER A 86 7.48 15.24 13.81
N LEU A 87 6.64 15.90 13.00
CA LEU A 87 5.86 15.25 11.94
C LEU A 87 6.72 14.84 10.74
N ASP A 88 7.83 15.53 10.46
CA ASP A 88 8.69 15.18 9.31
C ASP A 88 9.35 13.82 9.48
N ALA A 89 9.76 13.46 10.70
CA ALA A 89 10.29 12.14 10.98
C ALA A 89 9.25 11.04 10.72
N LYS A 90 8.00 11.24 11.17
CA LYS A 90 6.91 10.29 10.91
C LYS A 90 6.53 10.23 9.42
N ARG A 91 6.58 11.36 8.71
CA ARG A 91 6.37 11.41 7.25
C ARG A 91 7.42 10.59 6.52
N LYS A 92 8.72 10.80 6.81
CA LYS A 92 9.83 10.04 6.21
C LYS A 92 9.70 8.55 6.47
N GLU A 93 9.28 8.18 7.67
CA GLU A 93 9.05 6.77 8.01
C GLU A 93 7.87 6.19 7.21
N ALA A 94 6.77 6.93 7.07
CA ALA A 94 5.65 6.50 6.22
C ALA A 94 6.05 6.41 4.74
N GLU A 95 6.83 7.36 4.23
CA GLU A 95 7.37 7.35 2.85
C GLU A 95 8.21 6.09 2.62
N ARG A 96 9.14 5.80 3.54
CA ARG A 96 9.98 4.60 3.50
C ARG A 96 9.16 3.32 3.53
N LEU A 97 8.14 3.23 4.39
CA LEU A 97 7.26 2.06 4.47
C LEU A 97 6.45 1.87 3.19
N ALA A 98 5.93 2.96 2.60
CA ALA A 98 5.23 2.90 1.31
C ALA A 98 6.15 2.38 0.20
N GLY A 99 7.41 2.84 0.16
CA GLY A 99 8.43 2.37 -0.77
C GLY A 99 8.73 0.87 -0.61
N MET A 100 8.89 0.39 0.63
CA MET A 100 9.11 -1.04 0.90
C MET A 100 7.92 -1.91 0.44
N VAL A 101 6.70 -1.49 0.76
CA VAL A 101 5.48 -2.21 0.33
C VAL A 101 5.42 -2.26 -1.19
N ALA A 102 5.71 -1.15 -1.87
CA ALA A 102 5.76 -1.10 -3.32
C ALA A 102 6.83 -2.03 -3.93
N ASP A 103 8.04 -2.05 -3.37
CA ASP A 103 9.12 -2.93 -3.82
C ASP A 103 8.78 -4.40 -3.63
N ASP A 104 8.22 -4.77 -2.48
CA ASP A 104 7.85 -6.15 -2.21
C ASP A 104 6.66 -6.59 -3.09
N LEU A 105 5.73 -5.69 -3.42
CA LEU A 105 4.66 -5.95 -4.39
C LEU A 105 5.21 -6.12 -5.82
N ASP A 106 6.14 -5.27 -6.27
CA ASP A 106 6.80 -5.42 -7.58
C ASP A 106 7.59 -6.73 -7.68
N ARG A 107 8.27 -7.14 -6.60
CA ARG A 107 8.94 -8.45 -6.54
C ARG A 107 7.97 -9.61 -6.71
N LEU A 108 6.79 -9.55 -6.07
CA LEU A 108 5.76 -10.56 -6.20
C LEU A 108 5.11 -10.53 -7.60
N HIS A 109 4.93 -9.35 -8.18
CA HIS A 109 4.45 -9.13 -9.54
C HIS A 109 5.37 -9.78 -10.59
N ARG A 110 6.69 -9.61 -10.46
CA ARG A 110 7.69 -10.14 -11.39
C ARG A 110 7.91 -11.65 -11.29
N ALA A 111 7.57 -12.23 -10.16
CA ALA A 111 7.75 -13.66 -9.90
C ALA A 111 6.51 -14.30 -9.28
N PRO A 112 5.35 -14.25 -9.97
CA PRO A 112 4.04 -14.58 -9.38
C PRO A 112 3.92 -16.05 -8.97
N GLY A 113 4.59 -16.96 -9.68
CA GLY A 113 4.64 -18.38 -9.35
C GLY A 113 5.72 -18.78 -8.33
N ASN A 114 6.53 -17.84 -7.84
CA ASN A 114 7.60 -18.15 -6.89
C ASN A 114 7.05 -18.25 -5.46
N ARG A 115 6.66 -19.47 -5.06
CA ARG A 115 6.07 -19.76 -3.74
C ARG A 115 6.98 -19.43 -2.56
N GLY A 116 8.29 -19.68 -2.71
CA GLY A 116 9.28 -19.38 -1.67
C GLY A 116 9.40 -17.89 -1.42
N LEU A 117 9.45 -17.09 -2.51
CA LEU A 117 9.40 -15.64 -2.44
C LEU A 117 8.09 -15.16 -1.81
N ALA A 118 6.93 -15.68 -2.25
CA ALA A 118 5.63 -15.31 -1.71
C ALA A 118 5.54 -15.57 -0.19
N ALA A 119 6.07 -16.71 0.29
CA ALA A 119 6.09 -17.02 1.72
C ALA A 119 6.96 -16.04 2.52
N ALA A 120 8.11 -15.64 1.97
CA ALA A 120 8.98 -14.64 2.57
C ALA A 120 8.31 -13.25 2.61
N LEU A 121 7.79 -12.80 1.47
CA LEU A 121 7.13 -11.49 1.32
C LEU A 121 5.88 -11.35 2.18
N ARG A 122 5.11 -12.43 2.37
CA ARG A 122 3.99 -12.45 3.32
C ARG A 122 4.41 -11.99 4.72
N SER A 123 5.61 -12.35 5.16
CA SER A 123 6.14 -11.97 6.47
C SER A 123 6.65 -10.52 6.48
N SER A 124 7.19 -10.01 5.37
CA SER A 124 7.53 -8.59 5.20
C SER A 124 6.28 -7.72 5.29
N PHE A 125 5.28 -8.02 4.47
CA PHE A 125 4.02 -7.27 4.43
C PHE A 125 3.31 -7.21 5.79
N ALA A 126 3.31 -8.31 6.55
CA ALA A 126 2.73 -8.31 7.89
C ALA A 126 3.44 -7.34 8.85
N LYS A 127 4.78 -7.27 8.78
CA LYS A 127 5.60 -6.34 9.59
C LYS A 127 5.39 -4.90 9.15
N GLU A 128 5.32 -4.65 7.85
CA GLU A 128 5.06 -3.32 7.27
C GLU A 128 3.68 -2.81 7.65
N ALA A 129 2.66 -3.67 7.58
CA ALA A 129 1.30 -3.35 8.03
C ALA A 129 1.27 -2.98 9.51
N GLU A 130 1.97 -3.72 10.36
CA GLU A 130 2.08 -3.40 11.79
C GLU A 130 2.80 -2.06 12.02
N ALA A 131 3.90 -1.81 11.30
CA ALA A 131 4.65 -0.57 11.41
C ALA A 131 3.82 0.64 10.97
N ALA A 132 3.12 0.53 9.83
CA ALA A 132 2.20 1.56 9.35
C ALA A 132 1.04 1.80 10.33
N GLY A 133 0.50 0.73 10.92
CA GLY A 133 -0.54 0.81 11.95
C GLY A 133 -0.09 1.47 13.26
N LYS A 134 1.22 1.57 13.52
CA LYS A 134 1.76 2.38 14.64
C LYS A 134 1.85 3.85 14.29
N LEU A 135 1.98 4.20 13.02
CA LEU A 135 2.03 5.60 12.55
C LEU A 135 0.66 6.24 12.43
N SER A 136 -0.40 5.44 12.28
CA SER A 136 -1.79 5.90 12.22
C SER A 136 -2.44 6.19 13.58
N LYS A 137 -1.73 5.91 14.68
CA LYS A 137 -2.16 6.21 16.06
C LYS A 137 -1.50 7.50 16.57
#